data_AF-A0A383AYF8-F1
#
_entry.id   AF-A0A383AYF8-F1
#
_cell.length_a   1.000
_cell.length_b   1.000
_cell.length_c   1.000
_cell.angle_alpha   90.00
_cell.angle_beta   90.00
_cell.angle_gamma   90.00
#
_symmetry.space_group_name_H-M   'P 1'
#
loop_
_entity.id
_entity.type
_entity.pdbx_description
1 polymer ?
#
loop_
_entity_poly.entity_id
_entity_poly.type
_entity_poly.pdbx_seq_one_letter_code
_entity_poly.pdbx_strand_id
1 'polypeptide(L)'
;MYRNPLCTIVVIAGLSACNRAPVEPLAVSVPSAIVELRDGPSAEELSRETQVVVLGTGTPIPDARRAGPSIAVIHKGEAYLFDVGAGAVRNAAVARYRYDIPSLYPTQICCLFLTHLHNDHTQDLSELATSMWWRRERQLRAWGPPGLVTLAAG
;
A
#
# COMPACT_ATOMS: atom_id res chain seq x y z
N MET A 1 3.80 16.38 45.87
CA MET A 1 5.27 16.23 45.78
C MET A 1 5.55 15.09 44.81
N TYR A 2 5.70 15.38 43.52
CA TYR A 2 6.35 14.54 42.49
C TYR A 2 6.50 15.45 41.25
N ARG A 3 7.73 15.86 40.94
CA ARG A 3 8.08 16.63 39.73
C ARG A 3 8.70 15.65 38.73
N ASN A 4 8.11 15.53 37.54
CA ASN A 4 8.75 14.87 36.40
C ASN A 4 9.87 15.76 35.86
N PRO A 5 11.13 15.29 35.72
CA PRO A 5 12.13 16.05 34.98
C PRO A 5 11.89 15.86 33.48
N LEU A 6 11.65 16.97 32.79
CA LEU A 6 11.69 17.07 31.34
C LEU A 6 13.13 16.75 30.88
N CYS A 7 13.30 15.73 30.04
CA CYS A 7 14.55 15.47 29.35
C CYS A 7 14.64 16.43 28.15
N THR A 8 15.26 17.59 28.35
CA THR A 8 15.59 18.53 27.28
C THR A 8 16.84 18.02 26.57
N ILE A 9 16.67 17.44 25.38
CA ILE A 9 17.81 17.14 24.50
C ILE A 9 18.21 18.44 23.81
N VAL A 10 19.31 19.03 24.27
CA VAL A 10 19.97 20.16 23.62
C VAL A 10 20.88 19.60 22.53
N VAL A 11 20.50 19.76 21.26
CA VAL A 11 21.41 19.50 20.13
C VAL A 11 22.20 20.77 19.87
N ILE A 12 23.44 20.82 20.35
CA ILE A 12 24.39 21.90 20.03
C ILE A 12 24.96 21.61 18.63
N ALA A 13 24.41 22.24 17.61
CA ALA A 13 25.05 22.29 16.29
C ALA A 13 25.98 23.52 16.23
N GLY A 14 27.22 23.36 16.67
CA GLY A 14 28.29 24.31 16.42
C GLY A 14 28.88 24.09 15.02
N LEU A 15 28.78 25.09 14.15
CA LEU A 15 29.55 25.14 12.89
C LEU A 15 31.03 25.43 13.18
N SER A 16 31.94 24.59 12.68
CA SER A 16 32.99 25.01 11.72
C SER A 16 34.06 23.93 11.49
N ALA A 17 34.20 23.57 10.21
CA ALA A 17 35.43 23.23 9.49
C ALA A 17 36.48 22.31 10.16
N CYS A 18 36.40 21.03 9.81
CA CYS A 18 37.57 20.26 9.38
C CYS A 18 37.11 19.14 8.44
N ASN A 19 37.54 19.23 7.17
CA ASN A 19 37.15 18.35 6.07
C ASN A 19 37.82 16.96 6.19
N ARG A 20 37.50 16.21 7.24
CA ARG A 20 37.78 14.77 7.33
C ARG A 20 36.49 14.09 7.73
N ALA A 21 35.81 13.49 6.76
CA ALA A 21 34.81 12.47 7.07
C ALA A 21 35.51 11.42 7.96
N PRO A 22 35.00 11.13 9.17
CA PRO A 22 35.45 9.95 9.88
C PRO A 22 35.11 8.78 8.96
N VAL A 23 36.14 8.08 8.47
CA VAL A 23 35.96 6.80 7.80
C VAL A 23 35.60 5.83 8.91
N GLU A 24 34.33 5.80 9.30
CA GLU A 24 33.75 4.84 10.24
C GLU A 24 33.73 3.48 9.53
N PRO A 25 34.67 2.55 9.78
CA PRO A 25 34.73 1.26 9.09
C PRO A 25 33.63 0.30 9.58
N LEU A 26 32.74 0.78 10.46
CA LEU A 26 31.76 0.01 11.21
C LEU A 26 30.30 0.33 10.81
N ALA A 27 30.07 1.32 9.94
CA ALA A 27 28.74 1.65 9.46
C ALA A 27 28.49 1.05 8.06
N VAL A 28 27.71 -0.03 8.01
CA VAL A 28 27.17 -0.59 6.75
C VAL A 28 25.75 -0.05 6.56
N SER A 29 25.43 0.45 5.37
CA SER A 29 24.05 0.73 4.99
C SER A 29 23.28 -0.58 4.93
N VAL A 30 22.36 -0.77 5.87
CA VAL A 30 21.38 -1.86 5.81
C VAL A 30 20.19 -1.39 4.97
N PRO A 31 19.69 -2.19 4.01
CA PRO A 31 18.47 -1.86 3.32
C PRO A 31 17.31 -1.82 4.33
N SER A 32 16.82 -0.61 4.62
CA SER A 32 15.60 -0.41 5.39
C SER A 32 14.39 -0.45 4.45
N ALA A 33 13.20 -0.66 5.01
CA ALA A 33 11.98 -0.60 4.23
C ALA A 33 11.83 0.80 3.61
N ILE A 34 12.05 0.90 2.31
CA ILE A 34 11.72 2.09 1.54
C ILE A 34 10.20 2.13 1.49
N VAL A 35 9.62 3.16 2.08
CA VAL A 35 8.21 3.45 1.82
C VAL A 35 8.13 4.16 0.48
N GLU A 36 7.40 3.57 -0.45
CA GLU A 36 7.07 4.21 -1.71
C GLU A 36 6.12 5.39 -1.45
N LEU A 37 6.71 6.59 -1.43
CA LEU A 37 5.98 7.84 -1.57
C LEU A 37 5.85 8.09 -3.07
N ARG A 38 4.61 8.22 -3.54
CA ARG A 38 4.28 8.50 -4.93
C ARG A 38 3.23 9.59 -4.93
N ASP A 39 3.66 10.77 -5.34
CA ASP A 39 2.82 11.97 -5.39
C ASP A 39 1.76 11.87 -6.51
N GLY A 40 2.02 11.08 -7.56
CA GLY A 40 1.11 10.88 -8.68
C GLY A 40 1.70 10.05 -9.84
N PRO A 41 0.95 9.85 -10.93
CA PRO A 41 1.41 9.11 -12.10
C PRO A 41 2.47 9.87 -12.90
N SER A 42 3.50 9.16 -13.35
CA SER A 42 4.54 9.67 -14.25
C SER A 42 4.02 9.89 -15.68
N ALA A 43 4.75 10.65 -16.50
CA ALA A 43 4.42 10.85 -17.91
C ALA A 43 4.36 9.54 -18.71
N GLU A 44 5.18 8.56 -18.33
CA GLU A 44 5.14 7.21 -18.92
C GLU A 44 3.87 6.45 -18.52
N GLU A 45 3.49 6.46 -17.25
CA GLU A 45 2.24 5.83 -16.80
C GLU A 45 1.00 6.45 -17.47
N LEU A 46 1.04 7.75 -17.78
CA LEU A 46 -0.03 8.45 -18.50
C LEU A 46 -0.09 8.08 -19.98
N SER A 47 1.03 7.68 -20.59
CA SER A 47 1.08 7.28 -22.01
C SER A 47 0.80 5.79 -22.24
N ARG A 48 0.91 4.95 -21.20
CA ARG A 48 0.57 3.52 -21.26
C ARG A 48 -0.90 3.29 -21.59
N GLU A 49 -1.15 2.21 -22.32
CA GLU A 49 -2.50 1.68 -22.56
C GLU A 49 -3.11 1.16 -21.25
N THR A 50 -4.44 1.05 -21.21
CA THR A 50 -5.14 0.45 -20.07
C THR A 50 -4.71 -1.00 -19.90
N GLN A 51 -4.35 -1.39 -18.68
CA GLN A 51 -3.94 -2.74 -18.35
C GLN A 51 -4.98 -3.40 -17.45
N VAL A 52 -5.15 -4.71 -17.59
CA VAL A 52 -5.95 -5.52 -16.68
C VAL A 52 -5.03 -6.55 -16.04
N VAL A 53 -4.98 -6.55 -14.72
CA VAL A 53 -4.14 -7.43 -13.92
C VAL A 53 -5.06 -8.33 -13.11
N VAL A 54 -4.97 -9.64 -13.36
CA VAL A 54 -5.71 -10.63 -12.58
C VAL A 54 -4.94 -10.93 -11.31
N LEU A 55 -5.47 -10.50 -10.17
CA LEU A 55 -4.83 -10.64 -8.86
C LEU A 55 -5.30 -11.90 -8.15
N GLY A 56 -6.49 -12.41 -8.46
CA GLY A 56 -6.97 -13.68 -7.94
C GLY A 56 -8.15 -14.23 -8.73
N THR A 57 -8.27 -15.56 -8.72
CA THR A 57 -9.27 -16.34 -9.48
C THR A 57 -9.88 -17.47 -8.65
N GLY A 58 -9.73 -17.37 -7.33
CA GLY A 58 -10.28 -18.31 -6.37
C GLY A 58 -11.79 -18.19 -6.25
N THR A 59 -12.34 -18.91 -5.28
CA THR A 59 -13.77 -18.99 -4.97
C THR A 59 -13.92 -19.02 -3.44
N PRO A 60 -15.12 -19.18 -2.87
CA PRO A 60 -15.26 -19.37 -1.42
C PRO A 60 -14.51 -20.59 -0.87
N ILE A 61 -14.15 -21.55 -1.72
CA ILE A 61 -13.38 -22.73 -1.33
C ILE A 61 -11.89 -22.35 -1.25
N PRO A 62 -11.23 -22.47 -0.07
CA PRO A 62 -9.82 -22.15 0.07
C PRO A 62 -8.93 -23.02 -0.81
N ASP A 63 -8.03 -22.40 -1.57
CA ASP A 63 -7.03 -23.07 -2.41
C ASP A 63 -5.65 -22.43 -2.17
N ALA A 64 -4.67 -23.23 -1.80
CA ALA A 64 -3.31 -22.77 -1.52
C ALA A 64 -2.61 -22.08 -2.72
N ARG A 65 -3.10 -22.31 -3.94
CA ARG A 65 -2.54 -21.77 -5.19
C ARG A 65 -3.38 -20.64 -5.79
N ARG A 66 -4.56 -20.33 -5.26
CA ARG A 66 -5.44 -19.28 -5.80
C ARG A 66 -5.89 -18.33 -4.71
N ALA A 67 -5.50 -17.06 -4.85
CA ALA A 67 -6.12 -15.97 -4.10
C ALA A 67 -7.59 -15.81 -4.51
N GLY A 68 -8.40 -15.28 -3.60
CA GLY A 68 -9.82 -14.98 -3.85
C GLY A 68 -10.03 -14.02 -5.02
N PRO A 69 -11.26 -13.89 -5.54
CA PRO A 69 -11.57 -13.01 -6.67
C PRO A 69 -11.01 -11.59 -6.51
N SER A 70 -10.19 -11.16 -7.47
CA SER A 70 -9.72 -9.78 -7.55
C SER A 70 -9.12 -9.46 -8.91
N ILE A 71 -9.53 -8.35 -9.50
CA ILE A 71 -9.00 -7.81 -10.75
C ILE A 71 -8.63 -6.36 -10.54
N ALA A 72 -7.44 -5.94 -10.95
CA ALA A 72 -7.07 -4.53 -11.02
C ALA A 72 -7.08 -4.03 -12.47
N VAL A 73 -7.77 -2.92 -12.71
CA VAL A 73 -7.68 -2.16 -13.95
C VAL A 73 -6.74 -0.99 -13.70
N ILE A 74 -5.68 -0.88 -14.50
CA ILE A 74 -4.70 0.21 -14.43
C ILE A 74 -4.98 1.15 -15.58
N HIS A 75 -5.33 2.40 -15.27
CA HIS A 75 -5.61 3.41 -16.29
C HIS A 75 -4.99 4.73 -15.87
N LYS A 76 -4.17 5.32 -16.76
CA LYS A 76 -3.48 6.60 -16.52
C LYS A 76 -2.71 6.63 -15.19
N GLY A 77 -2.04 5.51 -14.89
CA GLY A 77 -1.31 5.31 -13.65
C GLY A 77 -2.15 5.19 -12.38
N GLU A 78 -3.48 5.11 -12.46
CA GLU A 78 -4.32 4.84 -11.28
C GLU A 78 -4.78 3.38 -11.29
N ALA A 79 -4.87 2.76 -10.11
CA ALA A 79 -5.39 1.41 -9.93
C ALA A 79 -6.84 1.43 -9.46
N TYR A 80 -7.70 0.72 -10.19
CA TYR A 80 -9.10 0.49 -9.88
C TYR A 80 -9.27 -1.00 -9.57
N LEU A 81 -9.50 -1.33 -8.31
CA LEU A 81 -9.59 -2.70 -7.86
C LEU A 81 -11.05 -3.16 -7.87
N PHE A 82 -11.33 -4.32 -8.45
CA PHE A 82 -12.63 -4.97 -8.48
C PHE A 82 -12.53 -6.25 -7.67
N ASP A 83 -13.24 -6.27 -6.55
CA ASP A 83 -13.17 -7.25 -5.47
C ASP A 83 -11.78 -7.36 -4.82
N VAL A 84 -11.76 -7.75 -3.55
CA VAL A 84 -10.56 -7.85 -2.72
C VAL A 84 -10.64 -9.12 -1.87
N GLY A 85 -10.69 -10.26 -2.57
CA GLY A 85 -10.67 -11.56 -1.93
C GLY A 85 -9.35 -11.91 -1.24
N ALA A 86 -9.36 -12.99 -0.47
CA ALA A 86 -8.22 -13.40 0.35
C ALA A 86 -6.91 -13.51 -0.47
N GLY A 87 -5.86 -12.79 -0.07
CA GLY A 87 -4.56 -12.76 -0.74
C GLY A 87 -4.46 -11.80 -1.93
N ALA A 88 -5.52 -11.06 -2.27
CA ALA A 88 -5.50 -10.05 -3.32
C ALA A 88 -4.46 -8.95 -3.05
N VAL A 89 -4.35 -8.46 -1.80
CA VAL A 89 -3.40 -7.39 -1.45
C VAL A 89 -1.95 -7.86 -1.58
N ARG A 90 -1.69 -9.10 -1.16
CA ARG A 90 -0.38 -9.74 -1.36
C ARG A 90 -0.04 -9.83 -2.84
N ASN A 91 -0.98 -10.28 -3.67
CA ASN A 91 -0.73 -10.41 -5.10
C ASN A 91 -0.59 -9.06 -5.81
N ALA A 92 -1.28 -8.01 -5.34
CA ALA A 92 -1.08 -6.64 -5.81
C ALA A 92 0.34 -6.16 -5.51
N ALA A 93 0.85 -6.38 -4.30
CA ALA A 93 2.23 -6.05 -3.94
C ALA A 93 3.25 -6.84 -4.79
N VAL A 94 3.02 -8.13 -5.05
CA VAL A 94 3.87 -8.92 -5.95
C VAL A 94 3.84 -8.35 -7.38
N ALA A 95 2.66 -8.03 -7.91
CA ALA A 95 2.50 -7.47 -9.25
C ALA A 95 3.16 -6.09 -9.39
N ARG A 96 3.04 -5.24 -8.36
CA ARG A 96 3.72 -3.94 -8.26
C ARG A 96 5.21 -4.05 -8.55
N TYR A 97 5.90 -4.99 -7.89
CA TYR A 97 7.34 -5.14 -8.04
C TYR A 97 7.74 -5.93 -9.28
N ARG A 98 6.98 -6.98 -9.63
CA ARG A 98 7.31 -7.86 -10.75
C ARG A 98 7.10 -7.21 -12.12
N TYR A 99 6.09 -6.35 -12.23
CA TYR A 99 5.69 -5.74 -13.50
C TYR A 99 5.87 -4.22 -13.51
N ASP A 100 6.50 -3.66 -12.48
CA ASP A 100 6.69 -2.23 -12.28
C ASP A 100 5.39 -1.42 -12.49
N ILE A 101 4.40 -1.72 -11.63
CA ILE A 101 3.08 -1.06 -11.63
C ILE A 101 2.91 -0.32 -10.30
N PRO A 102 3.46 0.91 -10.15
CA PRO A 102 3.44 1.70 -8.91
C PRO A 102 2.08 1.79 -8.22
N SER A 103 1.03 1.91 -9.00
CA SER A 103 -0.35 2.05 -8.52
C SER A 103 -0.91 0.81 -7.81
N LEU A 104 -0.28 -0.36 -7.95
CA LEU A 104 -0.65 -1.58 -7.23
C LEU A 104 0.01 -1.71 -5.85
N TYR A 105 0.89 -0.79 -5.47
CA TYR A 105 1.36 -0.75 -4.09
C TYR A 105 0.17 -0.46 -3.15
N PRO A 106 0.02 -1.15 -2.00
CA PRO A 106 -1.21 -1.09 -1.22
C PRO A 106 -1.69 0.31 -0.86
N THR A 107 -0.79 1.24 -0.53
CA THR A 107 -1.14 2.64 -0.19
C THR A 107 -1.54 3.50 -1.39
N GLN A 108 -1.24 3.05 -2.61
CA GLN A 108 -1.54 3.74 -3.87
C GLN A 108 -2.92 3.35 -4.44
N ILE A 109 -3.46 2.21 -4.01
CA ILE A 109 -4.81 1.77 -4.39
C ILE A 109 -5.82 2.67 -3.65
N CYS A 110 -6.53 3.50 -4.41
CA CYS A 110 -7.50 4.45 -3.88
C CYS A 110 -8.96 4.11 -4.23
N CYS A 111 -9.17 3.21 -5.19
CA CYS A 111 -10.50 2.88 -5.71
C CYS A 111 -10.76 1.38 -5.60
N LEU A 112 -11.79 1.00 -4.83
CA LEU A 112 -12.25 -0.39 -4.67
C LEU A 112 -13.73 -0.50 -5.07
N PHE A 113 -14.07 -1.45 -5.93
CA PHE A 113 -15.42 -1.79 -6.32
C PHE A 113 -15.72 -3.21 -5.86
N LEU A 114 -16.69 -3.38 -4.98
CA LEU A 114 -17.17 -4.69 -4.52
C LEU A 114 -18.41 -5.06 -5.32
N THR A 115 -18.35 -6.18 -6.02
CA THR A 115 -19.46 -6.68 -6.85
C THR A 115 -20.63 -7.13 -5.97
N HIS A 116 -20.33 -7.78 -4.85
CA HIS A 116 -21.26 -8.18 -3.81
C HIS A 116 -20.51 -8.43 -2.49
N LEU A 117 -21.23 -8.76 -1.41
CA LEU A 117 -20.67 -8.83 -0.05
C LEU A 117 -20.52 -10.27 0.46
N HIS A 118 -20.15 -11.21 -0.41
CA HIS A 118 -19.66 -12.50 0.06
C HIS A 118 -18.21 -12.38 0.55
N ASN A 119 -17.89 -13.18 1.57
CA ASN A 119 -16.57 -13.17 2.22
C ASN A 119 -15.42 -13.28 1.20
N ASP A 120 -15.52 -14.17 0.23
CA ASP A 120 -14.45 -14.40 -0.74
C ASP A 120 -14.16 -13.21 -1.65
N HIS A 121 -15.06 -12.21 -1.73
CA HIS A 121 -14.85 -10.96 -2.45
C HIS A 121 -14.39 -9.80 -1.54
N THR A 122 -14.45 -9.97 -0.21
CA THR A 122 -14.23 -8.89 0.76
C THR A 122 -13.17 -9.17 1.82
N GLN A 123 -12.62 -10.39 1.87
CA GLN A 123 -11.80 -10.86 2.99
C GLN A 123 -10.51 -10.04 3.21
N ASP A 124 -9.90 -9.50 2.15
CA ASP A 124 -8.71 -8.65 2.25
C ASP A 124 -9.06 -7.15 2.39
N LEU A 125 -10.35 -6.78 2.55
CA LEU A 125 -10.76 -5.37 2.70
C LEU A 125 -10.07 -4.70 3.89
N SER A 126 -10.05 -5.37 5.05
CA SER A 126 -9.40 -4.86 6.25
C SER A 126 -7.89 -4.74 6.07
N GLU A 127 -7.25 -5.71 5.40
CA GLU A 127 -5.83 -5.62 5.06
C GLU A 127 -5.61 -4.38 4.17
N LEU A 128 -6.30 -4.28 3.04
CA LEU A 128 -6.15 -3.14 2.12
C LEU A 128 -6.37 -1.79 2.81
N ALA A 129 -7.37 -1.68 3.69
CA ALA A 129 -7.69 -0.44 4.38
C ALA A 129 -6.66 -0.07 5.46
N THR A 130 -6.05 -1.06 6.12
CA THR A 130 -5.18 -0.83 7.28
C THR A 130 -3.68 -0.87 6.94
N SER A 131 -3.28 -1.48 5.80
CA SER A 131 -1.88 -1.49 5.37
C SER A 131 -1.33 -0.05 5.29
N MET A 132 -0.37 0.25 6.16
CA MET A 132 0.29 1.56 6.26
C MET A 132 -0.70 2.74 6.26
N TRP A 133 -1.84 2.62 6.97
CA TRP A 133 -2.91 3.63 6.96
C TRP A 133 -2.42 5.05 7.30
N TRP A 134 -1.41 5.19 8.18
CA TRP A 134 -0.79 6.47 8.54
C TRP A 134 0.06 7.11 7.44
N ARG A 135 0.30 6.40 6.32
CA ARG A 135 1.05 6.88 5.16
C ARG A 135 0.21 7.00 3.89
N ARG A 136 -1.11 6.80 3.99
CA ARG A 136 -1.99 7.01 2.85
C ARG A 136 -2.29 8.50 2.73
N GLU A 137 -1.86 9.11 1.64
CA GLU A 137 -2.20 10.50 1.32
C GLU A 137 -3.67 10.65 0.88
N ARG A 138 -4.20 9.62 0.23
CA ARG A 138 -5.58 9.55 -0.23
C ARG A 138 -6.31 8.40 0.46
N GLN A 139 -7.50 8.69 0.99
CA GLN A 139 -8.36 7.67 1.57
C GLN A 139 -8.78 6.64 0.52
N LEU A 140 -8.87 5.37 0.94
CA LEU A 140 -9.50 4.32 0.15
C LEU A 140 -10.98 4.64 0.00
N ARG A 141 -11.47 4.72 -1.23
CA ARG A 141 -12.89 4.83 -1.55
C ARG A 141 -13.40 3.48 -2.03
N ALA A 142 -14.47 3.01 -1.40
CA ALA A 142 -15.13 1.77 -1.76
C ALA A 142 -16.52 2.05 -2.33
N TRP A 143 -16.89 1.35 -3.41
CA TRP A 143 -18.22 1.32 -4.00
C TRP A 143 -18.74 -0.11 -3.97
N GLY A 144 -20.03 -0.31 -3.71
CA GLY A 144 -20.61 -1.64 -3.62
C GLY A 144 -22.12 -1.58 -3.33
N PRO A 145 -22.77 -2.74 -3.13
CA PRO A 145 -24.20 -2.83 -2.86
C PRO A 145 -24.56 -2.33 -1.44
N PRO A 146 -25.86 -2.24 -1.11
CA PRO A 146 -26.31 -2.03 0.26
C PRO A 146 -25.65 -3.01 1.24
N GLY A 147 -25.23 -2.49 2.41
CA GLY A 147 -24.50 -3.25 3.43
C GLY A 147 -23.00 -2.95 3.49
N LEU A 148 -22.42 -2.29 2.47
CA LEU A 148 -20.99 -1.92 2.47
C LEU A 148 -20.60 -1.06 3.67
N VAL A 149 -21.41 -0.05 4.02
CA VAL A 149 -21.12 0.83 5.18
C VAL A 149 -21.05 0.03 6.47
N THR A 150 -21.96 -0.93 6.65
CA THR A 150 -21.96 -1.83 7.81
C THR A 150 -20.72 -2.72 7.81
N LEU A 151 -20.39 -3.34 6.67
CA LEU A 151 -19.17 -4.16 6.54
C LEU A 151 -17.89 -3.37 6.86
N ALA A 152 -17.81 -2.12 6.40
CA ALA A 152 -16.63 -1.27 6.58
C ALA A 152 -16.49 -0.70 8.00
N ALA A 153 -17.55 -0.71 8.81
CA ALA A 153 -17.53 -0.21 10.18
C ALA A 153 -16.92 -1.21 11.19
N GLY A 154 -16.74 -2.48 10.79
CA GLY A 154 -16.41 -3.58 11.69
C GLY A 154 -17.61 -4.07 12.49
#